data_AF-X1EK56-F1
#
_entry.id   AF-X1EK56-F1
#
_cell.length_a   1.000
_cell.length_b   1.000
_cell.length_c   1.000
_cell.angle_alpha   90.00
_cell.angle_beta   90.00
_cell.angle_gamma   90.00
#
_symmetry.space_group_name_H-M   'P 1'
#
loop_
_entity.id
_entity.type
_entity.pdbx_description
1 polymer ?
#
loop_
_entity_poly.entity_id
_entity_poly.type
_entity_poly.pdbx_seq_one_letter_code
_entity_poly.pdbx_strand_id
1 'polypeptide(L)' 'DEDYIDNVALVGTISGKGDDVICIVKNALADAGFSLSTAPRDEAVPVIVFTGHYLPAYPDTEPWEIRYPRD' A
#
# COMPACT_ATOMS: atom_id res chain seq x y z
N ASP A 1 18.91 -4.21 -3.79
CA ASP A 1 18.62 -2.87 -3.27
C ASP A 1 17.82 -1.98 -4.21
N GLU A 2 17.89 -2.13 -5.55
CA GLU A 2 17.10 -1.26 -6.46
C GLU A 2 15.61 -1.64 -6.61
N ASP A 3 15.19 -2.81 -6.11
CA ASP A 3 13.81 -3.31 -6.29
C ASP A 3 12.82 -2.85 -5.20
N TYR A 4 13.31 -2.22 -4.13
CA TYR A 4 12.46 -1.74 -3.04
C TYR A 4 12.03 -0.29 -3.30
N ILE A 5 10.74 -0.04 -3.12
CA ILE A 5 10.19 1.32 -3.12
C ILE A 5 10.22 1.82 -1.68
N ASP A 6 10.81 2.99 -1.46
CA ASP A 6 10.94 3.62 -0.13
C ASP A 6 9.60 3.63 0.61
N ASN A 7 8.53 4.06 -0.08
CA ASN A 7 7.18 3.99 0.43
C ASN A 7 6.10 3.97 -0.67
N VAL A 8 4.99 3.30 -0.38
CA VAL A 8 3.75 3.35 -1.16
C VAL A 8 2.65 3.92 -0.27
N ALA A 9 2.00 4.99 -0.71
CA ALA A 9 0.91 5.64 0.02
C ALA A 9 -0.44 5.47 -0.71
N LEU A 10 -1.43 4.95 0.00
CA LEU A 10 -2.82 4.88 -0.44
C LEU A 10 -3.59 6.00 0.26
N VAL A 11 -4.11 6.93 -0.53
CA VAL A 11 -4.97 8.02 -0.04
C VAL A 11 -6.41 7.68 -0.36
N GLY A 12 -7.30 7.82 0.62
CA GLY A 12 -8.72 7.60 0.42
C GLY A 12 -9.55 8.22 1.53
N THR A 13 -10.85 7.99 1.45
CA THR A 13 -11.82 8.51 2.41
C THR A 13 -12.51 7.33 3.11
N ILE A 14 -12.65 7.41 4.43
CA ILE A 14 -13.32 6.38 5.21
C ILE A 14 -14.81 6.38 4.89
N SER A 15 -15.28 5.27 4.32
CA SER A 15 -16.69 5.07 4.01
C SER A 15 -17.55 5.25 5.28
N GLY A 16 -18.59 6.08 5.16
CA GLY A 16 -19.53 6.35 6.25
C GLY A 16 -19.09 7.41 7.26
N LYS A 17 -17.84 7.89 7.23
CA LYS A 17 -17.38 9.01 8.09
C LYS A 17 -17.00 10.27 7.31
N GLY A 18 -16.54 10.12 6.07
CA GLY A 18 -16.09 11.26 5.26
C GLY A 18 -14.70 11.79 5.66
N ASP A 19 -14.05 11.17 6.65
CA ASP A 19 -12.69 11.51 7.08
C ASP A 19 -11.67 10.96 6.07
N ASP A 20 -10.69 11.78 5.71
CA ASP A 20 -9.57 11.34 4.88
C ASP A 20 -8.60 10.46 5.67
N VAL A 21 -7.99 9.50 4.96
CA VAL A 21 -7.02 8.56 5.50
C VAL A 21 -5.90 8.31 4.51
N ILE A 22 -4.68 8.23 5.04
CA ILE A 22 -3.48 7.89 4.30
C ILE A 22 -2.88 6.63 4.93
N CYS A 23 -2.87 5.53 4.19
CA CYS A 23 -2.21 4.28 4.58
C CYS A 23 -0.86 4.19 3.86
N ILE A 24 0.23 4.06 4.61
CA ILE A 24 1.59 4.05 4.06
C ILE A 24 2.24 2.71 4.37
N VAL A 25 2.83 2.08 3.36
CA VAL A 25 3.70 0.90 3.48
C VAL A 25 5.12 1.35 3.17
N LYS A 26 6.08 1.06 4.06
CA LYS A 26 7.50 1.45 3.95
C LYS A 26 8.34 0.27 3.52
N ASN A 27 9.46 0.53 2.85
CA ASN A 27 10.37 -0.51 2.35
C ASN A 27 9.57 -1.60 1.62
N ALA A 28 8.76 -1.14 0.67
CA ALA A 28 7.74 -1.95 0.03
C ALA A 28 8.33 -2.71 -1.15
N LEU A 29 8.04 -4.00 -1.23
CA LEU A 29 8.31 -4.84 -2.38
C LEU A 29 6.98 -5.20 -3.06
N ALA A 30 6.94 -5.08 -4.39
CA ALA A 30 5.80 -5.53 -5.18
C ALA A 30 5.86 -7.06 -5.35
N ASP A 31 5.39 -7.81 -4.36
CA ASP A 31 5.50 -9.28 -4.34
C ASP A 31 4.62 -9.96 -5.38
N ALA A 32 3.50 -9.34 -5.76
CA ALA A 32 2.64 -9.86 -6.80
C ALA A 32 3.04 -9.28 -8.16
N GLY A 33 3.53 -10.15 -9.04
CA GLY A 33 3.58 -9.86 -10.47
C GLY A 33 2.19 -9.41 -10.94
N PHE A 34 2.14 -8.30 -11.68
CA PHE A 34 0.95 -7.71 -12.26
C PHE A 34 -0.03 -8.80 -12.75
N SER A 35 -1.09 -9.07 -11.97
CA SER A 35 -2.08 -10.08 -12.31
C SER A 35 -3.28 -9.37 -12.90
N LEU A 36 -3.44 -9.48 -14.21
CA LEU A 36 -4.57 -8.93 -14.95
C LEU A 36 -5.61 -10.04 -15.16
N SER A 37 -6.61 -10.14 -14.29
CA SER A 37 -7.76 -11.01 -14.52
C SER A 37 -8.78 -10.28 -15.40
N THR A 38 -8.95 -10.70 -16.65
CA THR A 38 -10.02 -10.21 -17.53
C THR A 38 -11.20 -11.17 -17.46
N ALA A 39 -12.32 -10.76 -16.84
CA ALA A 39 -13.58 -11.49 -16.89
C ALA A 39 -14.53 -10.80 -17.89
N PRO A 40 -15.24 -11.54 -18.76
CA PRO A 40 -16.13 -10.93 -19.74
C PRO A 40 -17.29 -10.21 -19.03
N ARG A 41 -17.37 -8.88 -19.23
CA ARG A 41 -18.27 -7.89 -18.61
C ARG A 41 -17.87 -7.31 -17.25
N ASP A 42 -16.72 -7.69 -16.71
CA ASP A 42 -16.11 -7.01 -15.56
C ASP A 42 -14.94 -6.16 -16.07
N GLU A 43 -14.89 -4.88 -15.67
CA GLU A 43 -13.70 -4.07 -15.85
C GLU A 43 -12.53 -4.81 -15.18
N ALA A 44 -11.47 -5.09 -15.94
CA ALA A 44 -10.32 -5.79 -15.39
C ALA A 44 -9.75 -4.93 -14.24
N VAL A 45 -9.89 -5.41 -13.00
CA VAL A 45 -9.32 -4.74 -11.82
C VAL A 45 -7.90 -5.28 -11.63
N PRO A 46 -6.84 -4.53 -11.98
CA PRO A 46 -5.48 -4.96 -11.71
C PRO A 46 -5.28 -5.00 -10.19
N VAL A 47 -4.90 -6.17 -9.67
CA VAL A 47 -4.55 -6.34 -8.25
C VAL A 47 -3.03 -6.26 -8.13
N ILE A 48 -2.54 -5.29 -7.35
CA ILE A 48 -1.13 -5.15 -7.00
C ILE A 48 -1.02 -5.34 -5.50
N VAL A 49 -0.09 -6.20 -5.07
CA VAL A 49 0.19 -6.46 -3.66
C VAL A 49 1.56 -5.87 -3.33
N PHE A 50 1.59 -4.99 -2.35
CA PHE A 50 2.82 -4.42 -1.79
C PHE A 50 3.03 -4.96 -0.38
N THR A 51 4.23 -5.45 -0.10
CA THR A 51 4.62 -5.95 1.23
C THR A 51 5.75 -5.10 1.79
N GLY A 52 5.51 -4.49 2.96
CA GLY A 52 6.51 -3.74 3.69
C GLY A 52 7.43 -4.67 4.49
N HIS A 53 8.73 -4.42 4.45
CA HIS A 53 9.73 -5.23 5.12
C HIS A 53 10.45 -4.45 6.23
N TYR A 54 10.65 -5.10 7.38
CA TYR A 54 11.42 -4.52 8.48
C TYR A 54 12.87 -4.26 8.07
N LEU A 55 13.41 -3.12 8.51
CA LEU A 55 14.83 -2.86 8.39
C LEU A 55 15.58 -3.59 9.52
N PRO A 56 16.64 -4.37 9.23
CA PRO A 56 17.41 -5.05 10.28
C PRO A 56 18.00 -4.11 11.33
N ALA A 57 18.25 -2.84 10.98
CA ALA A 57 18.73 -1.81 11.89
C ALA A 57 17.65 -1.30 12.86
N TYR A 58 16.36 -1.46 12.53
CA TYR A 58 15.22 -0.93 13.28
C TYR A 58 14.07 -1.96 13.36
N PRO A 59 14.27 -3.12 14.02
CA PRO A 59 13.29 -4.20 14.06
C PRO A 59 12.00 -3.82 14.82
N ASP A 60 12.08 -2.85 15.72
CA ASP A 60 10.94 -2.37 16.52
C ASP A 60 10.11 -1.28 15.82
N THR A 61 10.50 -0.88 14.60
CA THR A 61 9.75 0.11 13.81
C THR A 61 8.87 -0.59 12.80
N GLU A 62 7.57 -0.39 12.89
CA GLU A 62 6.63 -1.00 11.95
C GLU A 62 6.86 -0.48 10.51
N PRO A 63 6.86 -1.37 9.50
CA PRO A 63 7.02 -0.98 8.10
C PRO A 63 5.71 -0.43 7.50
N TRP A 64 4.84 0.13 8.34
CA TRP A 64 3.57 0.74 7.93
C TRP A 64 3.17 1.85 8.90
N GLU A 65 2.33 2.77 8.42
CA GLU A 65 1.68 3.76 9.29
C GLU A 65 0.34 4.19 8.67
N ILE A 66 -0.60 4.60 9.53
CA ILE A 66 -1.88 5.17 9.13
C ILE A 66 -1.93 6.60 9.64
N ARG A 67 -2.19 7.55 8.75
CA ARG A 67 -2.34 8.96 9.08
C ARG A 67 -3.74 9.43 8.78
N TYR A 68 -4.27 10.23 9.70
CA TYR A 68 -5.51 10.98 9.50
C TYR A 68 -5.11 12.44 9.37
N PRO A 69 -5.04 13.01 8.15
CA PRO A 69 -4.79 14.43 7.98
C PRO A 69 -5.89 15.19 8.73
N ARG A 70 -5.47 16.07 9.63
CA ARG A 70 -6.33 17.11 10.17
C ARG A 70 -5.99 18.38 9.41
N ASP A 71 -7.00 19.20 9.15
CA ASP A 71 -6.79 20.59 8.75
C ASP A 71 -5.86 21.32 9.73
#